data_AF-A0A9X7HDP2-F1
#
_entry.id   AF-A0A9X7HDP2-F1
#
_cell.length_a   1.000
_cell.length_b   1.000
_cell.length_c   1.000
_cell.angle_alpha   90.00
_cell.angle_beta   90.00
_cell.angle_gamma   90.00
#
_symmetry.space_group_name_H-M   'P 1'
#
loop_
_entity.id
_entity.type
_entity.pdbx_description
1 polymer ?
#
loop_
_entity_poly.entity_id
_entity_poly.type
_entity_poly.pdbx_seq_one_letter_code
_entity_poly.pdbx_strand_id
1 'polypeptide(L)'
;MKRDPFEYRKRLREREKERERELNEENERESNEEKEVKPKEEKPQTHVHEFVASTKLAEEDDDRHNHRFAGVTSEVIPKGRHSHVHRIVVNTDFLDHHHEVIIETGPPIPVGNGKHVHFVKGMTTINDDHEHDLEFATLIDRPLV
;
A
#
# COMPACT_ATOMS: atom_id res chain seq x y z
N MET A 1 17.64 -41.18 35.19
CA MET A 1 18.72 -40.19 35.38
C MET A 1 18.18 -38.81 35.02
N LYS A 2 18.13 -37.87 35.98
CA LYS A 2 17.71 -36.48 35.71
C LYS A 2 18.85 -35.78 34.97
N ARG A 3 18.61 -35.28 33.76
CA ARG A 3 19.62 -34.55 32.97
C ARG A 3 20.02 -33.28 33.73
N ASP A 4 21.31 -33.03 33.86
CA ASP A 4 21.85 -31.85 34.54
C ASP A 4 21.36 -30.56 33.82
N PRO A 5 20.59 -29.69 34.51
CA PRO A 5 20.09 -28.44 33.95
C PRO A 5 21.19 -27.49 33.46
N PHE A 6 22.41 -27.55 34.02
CA PHE A 6 23.54 -26.73 33.60
C PHE A 6 24.08 -27.17 32.24
N GLU A 7 24.23 -28.49 32.04
CA GLU A 7 24.64 -29.08 30.76
C GLU A 7 23.59 -28.88 29.66
N TYR A 8 22.30 -28.82 30.02
CA TYR A 8 21.24 -28.47 29.07
C TYR A 8 21.33 -27.01 28.63
N ARG A 9 21.49 -26.07 29.57
CA ARG A 9 21.65 -24.63 29.26
C ARG A 9 22.92 -24.32 28.48
N LYS A 10 24.02 -25.05 28.72
CA LYS A 10 25.26 -24.89 27.96
C LYS A 10 25.06 -25.28 26.48
N ARG A 11 24.43 -26.43 26.23
CA ARG A 11 24.12 -26.90 24.86
C ARG A 11 23.15 -25.99 24.11
N LEU A 12 22.18 -25.37 24.78
CA LEU A 12 21.30 -24.40 24.15
C LEU A 12 22.06 -23.17 23.66
N ARG A 13 22.95 -22.61 24.50
CA ARG A 13 23.79 -21.47 24.13
C ARG A 13 24.77 -21.77 23.00
N GLU A 14 25.31 -22.99 22.96
CA GLU A 14 26.18 -23.42 21.86
C GLU A 14 25.40 -23.51 20.54
N ARG A 15 24.17 -24.06 20.56
CA ARG A 15 23.29 -24.11 19.37
C ARG A 15 22.80 -22.74 18.91
N GLU A 16 22.60 -21.80 19.83
CA GLU A 16 22.26 -20.41 19.48
C GLU A 16 23.43 -19.73 18.78
N LYS A 17 24.65 -19.88 19.30
CA LYS A 17 25.86 -19.35 18.68
C LYS A 17 26.16 -19.96 17.31
N GLU A 18 25.87 -21.25 17.13
CA GLU A 18 26.05 -21.94 15.84
C GLU A 18 25.06 -21.39 14.80
N ARG A 19 23.78 -21.21 15.19
CA ARG A 19 22.77 -20.57 14.32
C ARG A 19 23.09 -19.13 13.97
N GLU A 20 23.58 -18.34 14.93
CA GLU A 20 24.01 -16.96 14.66
C GLU A 20 25.19 -16.92 13.67
N ARG A 21 26.11 -17.89 13.73
CA ARG A 21 27.20 -18.00 12.75
C ARG A 21 26.71 -18.37 11.37
N GLU A 22 25.82 -19.36 11.27
CA GLU A 22 25.21 -19.78 9.99
C GLU A 22 24.47 -18.62 9.32
N LEU A 23 23.67 -17.86 10.10
CA LEU A 23 22.97 -16.66 9.62
C LEU A 23 23.93 -15.57 9.13
N ASN A 24 25.04 -15.34 9.84
CA ASN A 24 26.03 -14.36 9.44
C ASN A 24 26.78 -14.79 8.17
N GLU A 25 27.12 -16.07 8.05
CA GLU A 25 27.76 -16.62 6.83
C GLU A 25 26.82 -16.56 5.61
N GLU A 26 25.51 -16.76 5.80
CA GLU A 26 24.51 -16.64 4.73
C GLU A 26 24.37 -15.18 4.26
N ASN A 27 24.29 -14.23 5.20
CA ASN A 27 24.27 -12.80 4.89
C ASN A 27 25.56 -12.32 4.20
N GLU A 28 26.73 -12.83 4.61
CA GLU A 28 28.00 -12.50 3.96
C GLU A 28 28.07 -13.07 2.53
N ARG A 29 27.52 -14.26 2.28
CA ARG A 29 27.39 -14.84 0.92
C ARG A 29 26.45 -14.01 0.05
N GLU A 30 25.30 -13.58 0.58
CA GLU A 30 24.38 -12.70 -0.15
C GLU A 30 25.00 -11.33 -0.46
N SER A 31 25.85 -10.79 0.44
CA SER A 31 26.53 -9.51 0.22
C SER A 31 27.65 -9.54 -0.83
N ASN A 32 28.24 -10.72 -1.08
CA ASN A 32 29.34 -10.91 -2.03
C ASN A 32 28.87 -11.33 -3.45
N GLU A 33 27.58 -11.59 -3.64
CA GLU A 33 26.99 -11.61 -4.99
C GLU A 33 26.73 -10.18 -5.45
N GLU A 34 27.77 -9.52 -6.00
CA GLU A 34 27.58 -8.33 -6.83
C GLU A 34 26.76 -8.71 -8.07
N LYS A 35 25.43 -8.72 -7.93
CA LYS A 35 24.53 -8.76 -9.07
C LYS A 35 24.74 -7.44 -9.80
N GLU A 36 25.29 -7.48 -11.02
CA GLU A 36 25.26 -6.36 -11.95
C GLU A 36 23.81 -5.86 -12.07
N VAL A 37 23.46 -4.83 -11.31
CA VAL A 37 22.18 -4.16 -11.43
C VAL A 37 22.27 -3.35 -12.71
N LYS A 38 21.82 -3.94 -13.83
CA LYS A 38 21.57 -3.16 -15.05
C LYS A 38 20.72 -1.94 -14.67
N PRO A 39 21.05 -0.73 -15.15
CA PRO A 39 20.23 0.45 -14.86
C PRO A 39 18.80 0.11 -15.27
N LYS A 40 17.87 0.12 -14.32
CA LYS A 40 16.45 0.01 -14.66
C LYS A 40 16.16 1.20 -15.57
N GLU A 41 15.79 0.94 -16.81
CA GLU A 41 15.25 1.99 -17.68
C GLU A 41 14.05 2.61 -16.95
N GLU A 42 14.23 3.83 -16.45
CA GLU A 42 13.17 4.55 -15.75
C GLU A 42 12.06 4.84 -16.77
N LYS A 43 10.87 4.32 -16.49
CA LYS A 43 9.70 4.63 -17.33
C LYS A 43 9.41 6.12 -17.22
N PRO A 44 9.15 6.82 -18.34
CA PRO A 44 8.84 8.24 -18.28
C PRO A 44 7.56 8.46 -17.46
N GLN A 45 7.60 9.43 -16.56
CA GLN A 45 6.41 9.92 -15.85
C GLN A 45 5.45 10.56 -16.87
N THR A 46 4.14 10.34 -16.71
CA THR A 46 3.14 10.86 -17.65
C THR A 46 2.14 11.80 -16.99
N HIS A 47 1.32 11.27 -16.09
CA HIS A 47 0.25 12.01 -15.42
C HIS A 47 -0.21 11.27 -14.17
N VAL A 48 -0.89 12.03 -13.33
CA VAL A 48 -1.53 11.61 -12.08
C VAL A 48 -2.88 12.34 -11.99
N HIS A 49 -3.73 11.92 -11.08
CA HIS A 49 -4.99 12.60 -10.83
C HIS A 49 -5.11 13.05 -9.37
N GLU A 50 -5.61 14.26 -9.16
CA GLU A 50 -6.09 14.70 -7.85
C GLU A 50 -7.40 14.01 -7.51
N PHE A 51 -7.74 13.92 -6.22
CA PHE A 51 -9.05 13.47 -5.76
C PHE A 51 -9.41 14.09 -4.41
N VAL A 52 -10.70 14.22 -4.17
CA VAL A 52 -11.31 14.55 -2.87
C VAL A 52 -12.50 13.62 -2.70
N ALA A 53 -12.63 13.00 -1.53
CA ALA A 53 -13.63 11.98 -1.29
C ALA A 53 -14.05 11.91 0.19
N SER A 54 -15.11 11.15 0.42
CA SER A 54 -15.57 10.79 1.75
C SER A 54 -15.99 9.33 1.75
N THR A 55 -15.86 8.69 2.90
CA THR A 55 -16.41 7.36 3.11
C THR A 55 -17.93 7.45 3.27
N LYS A 56 -18.62 6.33 3.03
CA LYS A 56 -20.03 6.16 3.40
C LYS A 56 -20.15 6.05 4.91
N LEU A 57 -21.36 6.24 5.43
CA LEU A 57 -21.62 6.07 6.87
C LEU A 57 -21.44 4.60 7.25
N ALA A 58 -20.77 4.35 8.37
CA ALA A 58 -20.74 3.06 9.05
C ALA A 58 -21.36 3.21 10.44
N GLU A 59 -21.58 2.06 11.09
CA GLU A 59 -22.21 1.97 12.41
C GLU A 59 -23.62 2.60 12.46
N GLU A 60 -24.24 2.57 13.64
CA GLU A 60 -25.61 3.05 13.87
C GLU A 60 -25.67 3.90 15.14
N ASP A 61 -26.79 4.60 15.34
CA ASP A 61 -27.04 5.44 16.51
C ASP A 61 -25.95 6.51 16.75
N ASP A 62 -25.46 6.63 18.00
CA ASP A 62 -24.50 7.66 18.41
C ASP A 62 -23.09 7.43 17.83
N ASP A 63 -22.79 6.20 17.42
CA ASP A 63 -21.50 5.82 16.82
C ASP A 63 -21.53 6.00 15.30
N ARG A 64 -22.66 6.37 14.69
CA ARG A 64 -22.77 6.50 13.24
C ARG A 64 -21.95 7.69 12.69
N HIS A 65 -20.90 7.39 11.92
CA HIS A 65 -20.00 8.43 11.40
C HIS A 65 -19.42 8.10 10.01
N ASN A 66 -18.66 9.04 9.45
CA ASN A 66 -17.86 8.87 8.24
C ASN A 66 -16.56 9.70 8.32
N HIS A 67 -15.67 9.49 7.36
CA HIS A 67 -14.42 10.21 7.23
C HIS A 67 -14.24 10.85 5.85
N ARG A 68 -13.34 11.82 5.76
CA ARG A 68 -12.98 12.53 4.52
C ARG A 68 -11.51 12.36 4.21
N PHE A 69 -11.16 12.42 2.92
CA PHE A 69 -9.78 12.31 2.48
C PHE A 69 -9.57 13.00 1.13
N ALA A 70 -8.34 13.39 0.85
CA ALA A 70 -7.94 14.01 -0.41
C ALA A 70 -6.48 13.68 -0.71
N GLY A 71 -6.09 13.74 -1.98
CA GLY A 71 -4.72 13.45 -2.38
C GLY A 71 -4.52 13.44 -3.88
N VAL A 72 -3.40 12.83 -4.28
CA VAL A 72 -3.01 12.61 -5.67
C VAL A 72 -2.67 11.13 -5.84
N THR A 73 -3.09 10.54 -6.95
CA THR A 73 -2.81 9.13 -7.26
C THR A 73 -1.32 8.87 -7.49
N SER A 74 -0.90 7.61 -7.48
CA SER A 74 0.42 7.20 -7.98
C SER A 74 0.59 7.52 -9.46
N GLU A 75 1.83 7.34 -9.96
CA GLU A 75 2.11 7.22 -11.39
C GLU A 75 1.31 6.09 -12.05
N VAL A 76 1.22 6.16 -13.37
CA VAL A 76 0.53 5.22 -14.24
C VAL A 76 1.00 3.78 -14.04
N ILE A 77 0.04 2.87 -13.83
CA ILE A 77 0.23 1.42 -13.87
C ILE A 77 -0.43 0.90 -15.17
N PRO A 78 0.36 0.52 -16.20
CA PRO A 78 -0.19 0.07 -17.48
C PRO A 78 -1.02 -1.20 -17.33
N LYS A 79 -2.21 -1.21 -17.95
CA LYS A 79 -3.09 -2.39 -18.07
C LYS A 79 -3.36 -2.63 -19.55
N GLY A 80 -2.43 -3.26 -20.25
CA GLY A 80 -2.51 -3.47 -21.69
C GLY A 80 -2.16 -2.23 -22.52
N ARG A 81 -2.51 -2.24 -23.82
CA ARG A 81 -2.00 -1.27 -24.80
C ARG A 81 -2.65 0.13 -24.72
N HIS A 82 -3.90 0.23 -24.28
CA HIS A 82 -4.69 1.47 -24.30
C HIS A 82 -5.43 1.73 -22.98
N SER A 83 -4.94 1.18 -21.88
CA SER A 83 -5.56 1.35 -20.57
C SER A 83 -4.51 1.38 -19.47
N HIS A 84 -4.84 2.05 -18.38
CA HIS A 84 -4.03 2.14 -17.19
C HIS A 84 -4.91 2.36 -15.97
N VAL A 85 -4.32 2.14 -14.81
CA VAL A 85 -4.89 2.49 -13.51
C VAL A 85 -3.85 3.25 -12.71
N HIS A 86 -4.28 3.80 -11.59
CA HIS A 86 -3.39 4.34 -10.58
C HIS A 86 -3.63 3.65 -9.24
N ARG A 87 -2.66 3.71 -8.35
CA ARG A 87 -2.79 3.27 -6.96
C ARG A 87 -2.96 4.47 -6.04
N ILE A 88 -3.77 4.32 -5.02
CA ILE A 88 -4.01 5.31 -3.97
C ILE A 88 -3.60 4.66 -2.64
N VAL A 89 -2.83 5.40 -1.85
CA VAL A 89 -2.47 5.07 -0.46
C VAL A 89 -2.58 6.38 0.32
N VAL A 90 -3.61 6.52 1.15
CA VAL A 90 -3.89 7.76 1.88
C VAL A 90 -4.60 7.46 3.19
N ASN A 91 -4.44 8.33 4.19
CA ASN A 91 -5.21 8.28 5.43
C ASN A 91 -6.49 9.12 5.30
N THR A 92 -7.52 8.69 6.01
CA THR A 92 -8.68 9.54 6.26
C THR A 92 -8.38 10.62 7.30
N ASP A 93 -9.26 11.62 7.40
CA ASP A 93 -9.26 12.53 8.54
C ASP A 93 -9.60 11.77 9.83
N PHE A 94 -9.39 12.47 10.95
CA PHE A 94 -9.51 11.90 12.28
C PHE A 94 -10.84 12.29 12.92
N LEU A 95 -11.64 11.29 13.25
CA LEU A 95 -12.83 11.40 14.08
C LEU A 95 -12.84 10.18 15.01
N ASP A 96 -12.29 10.35 16.20
CA ASP A 96 -11.94 9.29 17.17
C ASP A 96 -10.86 8.29 16.69
N HIS A 97 -10.95 7.81 15.45
CA HIS A 97 -9.92 7.06 14.74
C HIS A 97 -9.75 7.56 13.29
N HIS A 98 -8.91 6.88 12.53
CA HIS A 98 -8.73 7.08 11.09
C HIS A 98 -8.48 5.72 10.43
N HIS A 99 -8.74 5.65 9.13
CA HIS A 99 -8.44 4.48 8.32
C HIS A 99 -7.43 4.80 7.22
N GLU A 100 -6.85 3.75 6.66
CA GLU A 100 -6.10 3.81 5.41
C GLU A 100 -7.02 3.43 4.24
N VAL A 101 -6.80 4.09 3.10
CA VAL A 101 -7.39 3.74 1.82
C VAL A 101 -6.27 3.26 0.91
N ILE A 102 -6.23 1.95 0.63
CA ILE A 102 -5.22 1.29 -0.20
C ILE A 102 -5.92 0.62 -1.39
N ILE A 103 -5.98 1.31 -2.54
CA ILE A 103 -6.85 0.89 -3.65
C ILE A 103 -6.28 1.19 -5.04
N GLU A 104 -6.61 0.37 -6.02
CA GLU A 104 -6.39 0.69 -7.45
C GLU A 104 -7.65 1.33 -8.04
N THR A 105 -7.45 2.34 -8.89
CA THR A 105 -8.55 2.95 -9.64
C THR A 105 -9.11 2.00 -10.69
N GLY A 106 -10.32 2.27 -11.19
CA GLY A 106 -10.84 1.67 -12.41
C GLY A 106 -10.09 2.15 -13.68
N PRO A 107 -10.44 1.60 -14.87
CA PRO A 107 -9.89 2.05 -16.14
C PRO A 107 -10.27 3.51 -16.45
N PRO A 108 -9.57 4.18 -17.38
CA PRO A 108 -9.86 5.56 -17.74
C PRO A 108 -11.26 5.70 -18.34
N ILE A 109 -12.03 6.67 -17.86
CA ILE A 109 -13.36 7.04 -18.33
C ILE A 109 -13.24 8.35 -19.13
N PRO A 110 -13.42 8.34 -20.46
CA PRO A 110 -13.27 9.53 -21.27
C PRO A 110 -14.30 10.61 -20.91
N VAL A 111 -13.83 11.85 -20.81
CA VAL A 111 -14.68 13.04 -20.56
C VAL A 111 -14.64 14.06 -21.71
N GLY A 112 -14.01 13.69 -22.84
CA GLY A 112 -13.88 14.52 -24.04
C GLY A 112 -12.51 15.21 -24.15
N ASN A 113 -12.21 15.76 -25.34
CA ASN A 113 -10.96 16.48 -25.63
C ASN A 113 -9.66 15.72 -25.27
N GLY A 114 -9.68 14.39 -25.35
CA GLY A 114 -8.54 13.54 -24.99
C GLY A 114 -8.29 13.40 -23.49
N LYS A 115 -9.21 13.86 -22.64
CA LYS A 115 -9.10 13.80 -21.17
C LYS A 115 -9.96 12.66 -20.61
N HIS A 116 -9.59 12.20 -19.42
CA HIS A 116 -10.32 11.16 -18.68
C HIS A 116 -10.27 11.40 -17.17
N VAL A 117 -11.13 10.66 -16.47
CA VAL A 117 -11.11 10.47 -15.02
C VAL A 117 -11.05 8.98 -14.72
N HIS A 118 -10.83 8.60 -13.46
CA HIS A 118 -10.98 7.22 -13.02
C HIS A 118 -12.04 7.14 -11.92
N PHE A 119 -12.88 6.10 -11.98
CA PHE A 119 -13.80 5.77 -10.89
C PHE A 119 -13.12 4.84 -9.89
N VAL A 120 -13.46 4.98 -8.62
CA VAL A 120 -12.90 4.22 -7.49
C VAL A 120 -14.06 3.72 -6.64
N LYS A 121 -14.06 2.43 -6.32
CA LYS A 121 -14.99 1.79 -5.40
C LYS A 121 -14.26 0.74 -4.58
N GLY A 122 -14.44 0.77 -3.27
CA GLY A 122 -13.85 -0.22 -2.37
C GLY A 122 -14.20 0.07 -0.92
N MET A 123 -13.31 -0.31 -0.02
CA MET A 123 -13.45 -0.14 1.43
C MET A 123 -12.15 0.39 2.02
N THR A 124 -12.23 0.96 3.21
CA THR A 124 -11.05 1.33 4.02
C THR A 124 -10.41 0.09 4.66
N THR A 125 -9.29 0.25 5.37
CA THR A 125 -8.82 -0.75 6.34
C THR A 125 -9.80 -0.88 7.50
N ILE A 126 -9.71 -2.00 8.23
CA ILE A 126 -10.43 -2.17 9.50
C ILE A 126 -9.66 -1.46 10.60
N ASN A 127 -10.31 -0.51 11.26
CA ASN A 127 -9.83 0.18 12.46
C ASN A 127 -11.01 0.29 13.42
N ASP A 128 -10.74 0.16 14.72
CA ASP A 128 -11.79 0.20 15.74
C ASP A 128 -12.97 -0.75 15.45
N ASP A 129 -12.62 -1.99 15.07
CA ASP A 129 -13.55 -3.08 14.76
C ASP A 129 -14.57 -2.83 13.61
N HIS A 130 -14.41 -1.77 12.80
CA HIS A 130 -15.22 -1.56 11.58
C HIS A 130 -14.42 -0.98 10.39
N GLU A 131 -15.10 -0.86 9.24
CA GLU A 131 -14.58 -0.32 8.00
C GLU A 131 -15.68 0.46 7.28
N HIS A 132 -15.32 1.32 6.32
CA HIS A 132 -16.28 2.05 5.52
C HIS A 132 -16.18 1.71 4.03
N ASP A 133 -17.34 1.57 3.39
CA ASP A 133 -17.45 1.65 1.94
C ASP A 133 -17.05 3.04 1.42
N LEU A 134 -16.50 3.09 0.20
CA LEU A 134 -16.19 4.32 -0.52
C LEU A 134 -16.50 4.17 -2.01
N GLU A 135 -16.99 5.26 -2.61
CA GLU A 135 -17.25 5.40 -4.05
C GLU A 135 -16.98 6.85 -4.47
N PHE A 136 -16.01 7.08 -5.36
CA PHE A 136 -15.69 8.42 -5.84
C PHE A 136 -15.04 8.38 -7.23
N ALA A 137 -14.88 9.55 -7.84
CA ALA A 137 -14.10 9.71 -9.07
C ALA A 137 -12.92 10.64 -8.82
N THR A 138 -11.81 10.40 -9.52
CA THR A 138 -10.71 11.35 -9.56
C THR A 138 -11.10 12.63 -10.30
N LEU A 139 -10.33 13.69 -10.10
CA LEU A 139 -10.42 14.90 -10.91
C LEU A 139 -9.81 14.67 -12.31
N ILE A 140 -10.11 15.58 -13.22
CA ILE A 140 -9.75 15.47 -14.64
C ILE A 140 -8.23 15.49 -14.85
N ASP A 141 -7.74 14.68 -15.80
CA ASP A 141 -6.34 14.78 -16.27
C ASP A 141 -6.06 16.20 -16.81
N ARG A 142 -4.92 16.77 -16.41
CA ARG A 142 -4.38 18.06 -16.89
C ARG A 142 -5.47 19.10 -17.12
N PRO A 143 -6.08 19.70 -16.08
CA PRO A 143 -7.23 20.60 -16.27
C PRO A 143 -6.94 21.81 -17.18
N LEU A 144 -5.68 22.25 -17.27
CA LEU A 144 -5.30 23.48 -17.96
C LEU A 144 -4.73 23.31 -19.38
N VAL A 145 -4.25 22.12 -19.75
CA VAL A 145 -3.56 21.88 -21.03
C VAL A 145 -4.16 20.73 -21.82
#